data_AF-A0ABD3G7V2-F1
#
_entry.id   AF-A0ABD3G7V2-F1
#
_cell.length_a   1.000
_cell.length_b   1.000
_cell.length_c   1.000
_cell.angle_alpha   90.00
_cell.angle_beta   90.00
_cell.angle_gamma   90.00
#
_symmetry.space_group_name_H-M   'P 1'
#
loop_
_entity.id
_entity.type
_entity.pdbx_description
1 polymer ?
#
loop_
_entity_poly.entity_id
_entity_poly.type
_entity_poly.pdbx_seq_one_letter_code
_entity_poly.pdbx_strand_id
1 'polypeptide(L)'
;MVSVTWEECGCILKQLQAAAHVVRSNLGEPSRTESKRVLKTLLPKILSCLQVFRQTINVVFLQNDDETSNQDTLIQEQLERSAGLLAATQMCTRCKIPTIGSIQQEREEKTQDELAAVSQVNKVLSRHNQPGISAADQERLKALVIRRRQQEQQLAFHRGLFKAQQEFSGDGSNYSAENFSYGSTPFSTWLNLFTQKSVLDAVSRSRKQTLTVFGSSSGSLVLFAALTLGLRSVGVEILPFLHDVAERTRQELQIPKDKCCFVCADMLTVSLQETSILLLTSQCWDAGLYQQIQQQLEGELQSGALVLDYKAALQNSPHFQLLQELPNQRVSWNSAQSLFIFIRT
;
A
#
# COMPACT_ATOMS: atom_id res chain seq x y z
N MET A 1 15.32 13.71 -29.70
CA MET A 1 15.15 12.59 -28.76
C MET A 1 13.90 12.86 -27.95
N VAL A 2 13.05 11.86 -27.75
CA VAL A 2 11.86 12.02 -26.89
C VAL A 2 12.32 11.75 -25.46
N SER A 3 12.26 12.76 -24.61
CA SER A 3 12.51 12.61 -23.17
C SER A 3 11.47 11.66 -22.57
N VAL A 4 11.92 10.64 -21.86
CA VAL A 4 11.01 9.70 -21.17
C VAL A 4 10.50 10.34 -19.89
N THR A 5 9.19 10.25 -19.69
CA THR A 5 8.51 10.81 -18.52
C THR A 5 8.69 9.94 -17.28
N TRP A 6 8.49 10.53 -16.10
CA TRP A 6 8.41 9.81 -14.83
C TRP A 6 7.39 8.65 -14.88
N GLU A 7 6.24 8.89 -15.49
CA GLU A 7 5.16 7.89 -15.58
C GLU A 7 5.56 6.69 -16.44
N GLU A 8 6.23 6.92 -17.56
CA GLU A 8 6.78 5.88 -18.42
C GLU A 8 7.85 5.08 -17.69
N CYS A 9 8.75 5.74 -16.95
CA CYS A 9 9.74 5.06 -16.10
C CYS A 9 9.07 4.13 -15.08
N GLY A 10 7.99 4.59 -14.44
CA GLY A 10 7.18 3.77 -13.53
C GLY A 10 6.53 2.56 -14.23
N CYS A 11 6.10 2.71 -15.49
CA CYS A 11 5.57 1.61 -16.28
C CYS A 11 6.65 0.58 -16.64
N ILE A 12 7.85 1.04 -17.02
CA ILE A 12 8.97 0.17 -17.37
C ILE A 12 9.44 -0.66 -16.16
N LEU A 13 9.50 -0.06 -14.97
CA LEU A 13 9.75 -0.82 -13.73
C LEU A 13 8.73 -1.97 -13.56
N LYS A 14 7.44 -1.70 -13.80
CA LYS A 14 6.40 -2.74 -13.73
C LYS A 14 6.54 -3.81 -14.82
N GLN A 15 6.99 -3.45 -16.02
CA GLN A 15 7.30 -4.42 -17.08
C GLN A 15 8.45 -5.34 -16.68
N LEU A 16 9.54 -4.80 -16.12
CA LEU A 16 10.68 -5.58 -15.62
C LEU A 16 10.26 -6.51 -14.47
N GLN A 17 9.41 -6.05 -13.56
CA GLN A 17 8.82 -6.89 -12.51
C GLN A 17 7.99 -8.04 -13.08
N ALA A 18 7.13 -7.76 -14.05
CA ALA A 18 6.33 -8.78 -14.73
C ALA A 18 7.23 -9.81 -15.46
N ALA A 19 8.29 -9.34 -16.12
CA ALA A 19 9.27 -10.21 -16.77
C ALA A 19 9.98 -11.12 -15.76
N ALA A 20 10.45 -10.58 -14.63
CA ALA A 20 11.07 -11.36 -13.57
C ALA A 20 10.13 -12.44 -13.01
N HIS A 21 8.86 -12.08 -12.77
CA HIS A 21 7.84 -13.01 -12.29
C HIS A 21 7.59 -14.14 -13.30
N VAL A 22 7.40 -13.81 -14.57
CA VAL A 22 7.20 -14.79 -15.66
C VAL A 22 8.37 -15.76 -15.76
N VAL A 23 9.61 -15.27 -15.71
CA VAL A 23 10.81 -16.11 -15.74
C VAL A 23 10.87 -17.03 -14.53
N ARG A 24 10.60 -16.50 -13.32
CA ARG A 24 10.58 -17.29 -12.08
C ARG A 24 9.53 -18.40 -12.11
N SER A 25 8.31 -18.11 -12.57
CA SER A 25 7.24 -19.10 -12.67
C SER A 25 7.60 -20.22 -13.64
N ASN A 26 8.17 -19.90 -14.81
CA ASN A 26 8.62 -20.89 -15.79
C ASN A 26 9.80 -21.74 -15.30
N LEU A 27 10.66 -21.22 -14.41
CA LEU A 27 11.74 -22.00 -13.80
C LEU A 27 11.22 -23.13 -12.90
N GLY A 28 10.04 -22.94 -12.29
CA GLY A 28 9.39 -23.93 -11.43
C GLY A 28 8.72 -25.08 -12.19
N GLU A 29 8.48 -24.94 -13.50
CA GLU A 29 7.79 -25.96 -14.28
C GLU A 29 8.70 -27.16 -14.61
N PRO A 30 8.27 -28.42 -14.42
CA PRO A 30 9.13 -29.59 -14.59
C PRO A 30 9.59 -29.86 -16.03
N SER A 31 8.90 -29.38 -17.06
CA SER A 31 8.93 -29.95 -18.43
C SER A 31 9.91 -29.33 -19.45
N ARG A 32 10.84 -28.43 -19.07
CA ARG A 32 11.74 -27.75 -20.04
C ARG A 32 13.20 -27.61 -19.60
N THR A 33 14.02 -28.63 -19.79
CA THR A 33 15.43 -28.65 -19.33
C THR A 33 16.34 -27.64 -20.05
N GLU A 34 16.23 -27.49 -21.37
CA GLU A 34 17.08 -26.57 -22.14
C GLU A 34 16.70 -25.10 -21.93
N SER A 35 15.40 -24.78 -21.93
CA SER A 35 14.88 -23.44 -21.63
C SER A 35 15.25 -22.97 -20.22
N LYS A 36 15.32 -23.89 -19.23
CA LYS A 36 15.71 -23.56 -17.86
C LYS A 36 17.11 -22.96 -17.75
N ARG A 37 18.08 -23.39 -18.57
CA ARG A 37 19.45 -22.84 -18.52
C ARG A 37 19.48 -21.37 -18.95
N VAL A 38 18.73 -21.04 -20.00
CA VAL A 38 18.56 -19.67 -20.48
C VAL A 38 17.83 -18.82 -19.43
N LEU A 39 16.73 -19.32 -18.88
CA LEU A 39 15.95 -18.62 -17.85
C LEU A 39 16.75 -18.36 -16.56
N LYS A 40 17.59 -19.31 -16.12
CA LYS A 40 18.51 -19.13 -14.98
C LYS A 40 19.52 -18.01 -15.20
N THR A 41 19.92 -17.78 -16.44
CA THR A 41 20.83 -16.68 -16.81
C THR A 41 20.09 -15.36 -16.98
N LEU A 42 18.84 -15.41 -17.44
CA LEU A 42 18.02 -14.24 -17.71
C LEU A 42 17.51 -13.58 -16.42
N LEU A 43 17.07 -14.36 -15.42
CA LEU A 43 16.51 -13.81 -14.18
C LEU A 43 17.46 -12.86 -13.44
N PRO A 44 18.75 -13.21 -13.17
CA PRO A 44 19.68 -12.29 -12.52
C PRO A 44 19.92 -11.01 -13.33
N LYS A 45 19.91 -11.09 -14.66
CA LYS A 45 20.05 -9.91 -15.54
C LYS A 45 18.85 -8.97 -15.43
N ILE A 46 17.64 -9.51 -15.37
CA ILE A 46 16.42 -8.71 -15.15
C ILE A 46 16.47 -8.06 -13.77
N LEU A 47 16.80 -8.81 -12.71
CA LEU A 47 16.87 -8.28 -11.35
C LEU A 47 17.93 -7.18 -11.21
N SER A 48 19.11 -7.39 -11.79
CA SER A 48 20.18 -6.37 -11.84
C SER A 48 19.72 -5.12 -12.60
N CYS A 49 19.06 -5.28 -13.76
CA CYS A 49 18.53 -4.16 -14.52
C CYS A 49 17.45 -3.39 -13.75
N LEU A 50 16.55 -4.09 -13.05
CA LEU A 50 15.53 -3.48 -12.21
C LEU A 50 16.16 -2.64 -11.08
N GLN A 51 17.18 -3.17 -10.41
CA GLN A 51 17.89 -2.46 -9.35
C GLN A 51 18.59 -1.20 -9.87
N VAL A 52 19.37 -1.32 -10.95
CA VAL A 52 20.11 -0.20 -11.55
C VAL A 52 19.14 0.86 -12.10
N PHE A 53 18.06 0.43 -12.76
CA PHE A 53 17.06 1.37 -13.29
C PHE A 53 16.33 2.11 -12.16
N ARG A 54 15.99 1.42 -11.05
CA ARG A 54 15.42 2.08 -9.87
C ARG A 54 16.39 3.08 -9.25
N GLN A 55 17.67 2.75 -9.13
CA GLN A 55 18.70 3.68 -8.63
C GLN A 55 18.84 4.90 -9.54
N THR A 56 18.83 4.69 -10.86
CA THR A 56 18.87 5.77 -11.86
C THR A 56 17.67 6.70 -11.69
N ILE A 57 16.47 6.14 -11.54
CA ILE A 57 15.26 6.92 -11.27
C ILE A 57 15.38 7.73 -9.97
N ASN A 58 15.90 7.13 -8.90
CA ASN A 58 16.08 7.84 -7.63
C ASN A 58 17.02 9.04 -7.79
N VAL A 59 18.16 8.86 -8.47
CA VAL A 59 19.13 9.94 -8.69
C VAL A 59 18.54 11.03 -9.59
N VAL A 60 18.04 10.65 -10.77
CA VAL A 60 17.57 11.61 -11.78
C VAL A 60 16.30 12.33 -11.32
N PHE A 61 15.31 11.56 -10.87
CA PHE A 61 13.99 12.12 -10.58
C PHE A 61 13.78 12.47 -9.12
N LEU A 62 14.37 11.76 -8.15
CA LEU A 62 13.98 11.91 -6.75
C LEU A 62 14.95 12.73 -5.89
N GLN A 63 16.23 12.78 -6.25
CA GLN A 63 17.28 13.48 -5.48
C GLN A 63 17.64 14.85 -6.05
N ASN A 64 17.61 15.01 -7.37
CA ASN A 64 18.01 16.26 -8.01
C ASN A 64 16.82 17.24 -8.13
N ASP A 65 17.01 18.43 -7.56
CA ASP A 65 16.13 19.58 -7.76
C ASP A 65 16.50 20.37 -9.05
N ASP A 66 17.71 20.17 -9.60
CA ASP A 66 18.22 20.80 -10.82
C ASP A 66 18.35 19.81 -12.01
N GLU A 67 17.70 20.16 -13.13
CA GLU A 67 17.77 19.45 -14.41
C GLU A 67 19.16 19.67 -15.06
N THR A 68 20.01 18.64 -15.10
CA THR A 68 21.32 18.72 -15.77
C THR A 68 21.48 17.66 -16.86
N SER A 69 22.09 18.08 -17.97
CA SER A 69 22.12 17.45 -19.30
C SER A 69 22.79 16.07 -19.42
N ASN A 70 23.47 15.58 -18.38
CA ASN A 70 24.08 14.24 -18.39
C ASN A 70 23.12 13.11 -17.94
N GLN A 71 21.93 13.45 -17.47
CA GLN A 71 20.96 12.48 -16.94
C GLN A 71 20.19 11.75 -18.05
N ASP A 72 19.97 12.41 -19.19
CA ASP A 72 19.24 11.86 -20.34
C ASP A 72 19.98 10.66 -20.96
N THR A 73 21.31 10.73 -21.07
CA THR A 73 22.12 9.64 -21.61
C THR A 73 22.05 8.39 -20.74
N LEU A 74 22.15 8.56 -19.41
CA LEU A 74 22.10 7.44 -18.48
C LEU A 74 20.73 6.74 -18.50
N ILE A 75 19.64 7.50 -18.54
CA ILE A 75 18.30 6.94 -18.65
C ILE A 75 18.16 6.18 -19.98
N GLN A 76 18.60 6.77 -21.09
CA GLN A 76 18.50 6.17 -22.42
C GLN A 76 19.20 4.80 -22.49
N GLU A 77 20.41 4.69 -21.96
CA GLU A 77 21.13 3.41 -21.91
C GLU A 77 20.38 2.35 -21.10
N GLN A 78 19.76 2.73 -19.97
CA GLN A 78 18.97 1.79 -19.19
C GLN A 78 17.66 1.40 -19.88
N LEU A 79 17.05 2.28 -20.65
CA LEU A 79 15.84 1.99 -21.43
C LEU A 79 16.13 0.96 -22.53
N GLU A 80 17.23 1.13 -23.27
CA GLU A 80 17.65 0.18 -24.30
C GLU A 80 17.96 -1.20 -23.71
N ARG A 81 18.68 -1.22 -22.59
CA ARG A 81 18.95 -2.45 -21.83
C ARG A 81 17.66 -3.13 -21.37
N SER A 82 16.70 -2.35 -20.87
CA SER A 82 15.40 -2.86 -20.43
C SER A 82 14.63 -3.48 -21.60
N ALA A 83 14.54 -2.77 -22.74
CA ALA A 83 13.87 -3.26 -23.93
C ALA A 83 14.45 -4.59 -24.42
N GLY A 84 15.78 -4.73 -24.45
CA GLY A 84 16.45 -5.98 -24.83
C GLY A 84 16.09 -7.15 -23.89
N LEU A 85 16.02 -6.92 -22.58
CA LEU A 85 15.64 -7.95 -21.61
C LEU A 85 14.16 -8.33 -21.68
N LEU A 86 13.27 -7.37 -21.93
CA LEU A 86 11.85 -7.63 -22.14
C LEU A 86 11.63 -8.50 -23.39
N ALA A 87 12.27 -8.15 -24.51
CA ALA A 87 12.20 -8.91 -25.75
C ALA A 87 12.74 -10.34 -25.58
N ALA A 88 13.90 -10.50 -24.92
CA ALA A 88 14.46 -11.81 -24.62
C ALA A 88 13.51 -12.65 -23.74
N THR A 89 12.86 -12.03 -22.76
CA THR A 89 11.89 -12.71 -21.88
C THR A 89 10.70 -13.24 -22.67
N GLN A 90 10.11 -12.41 -23.53
CA GLN A 90 8.97 -12.82 -24.37
C GLN A 90 9.35 -13.95 -25.32
N MET A 91 10.53 -13.86 -25.93
CA MET A 91 11.03 -14.90 -26.83
C MET A 91 11.25 -16.25 -26.12
N CYS A 92 11.84 -16.24 -24.91
CA CYS A 92 12.16 -17.45 -24.17
C CYS A 92 10.95 -18.10 -23.49
N THR A 93 9.99 -17.31 -23.02
CA THR A 93 8.84 -17.82 -22.26
C THR A 93 7.57 -17.95 -23.10
N ARG A 94 7.50 -17.28 -24.25
CA ARG A 94 6.28 -17.09 -25.06
C ARG A 94 5.14 -16.41 -24.31
N CYS A 95 5.42 -15.82 -23.15
CA CYS A 95 4.45 -15.05 -22.39
C CYS A 95 4.46 -13.59 -22.85
N LYS A 96 3.28 -12.97 -22.87
CA LYS A 96 3.14 -11.54 -23.15
C LYS A 96 3.53 -10.74 -21.89
N ILE A 97 4.45 -9.79 -22.05
CA ILE A 97 4.70 -8.78 -21.02
C ILE A 97 3.75 -7.60 -21.29
N PRO A 98 3.11 -7.00 -20.26
CA PRO A 98 2.27 -5.83 -20.42
C PRO A 98 3.03 -4.70 -21.13
N THR A 99 2.37 -3.96 -22.02
CA THR A 99 2.90 -2.72 -22.60
C THR A 99 2.64 -1.54 -21.66
N ILE A 100 3.33 -0.40 -21.86
CA ILE A 100 3.06 0.85 -21.14
C ILE A 100 1.57 1.22 -21.21
N GLY A 101 0.99 1.24 -22.42
CA GLY A 101 -0.44 1.54 -22.60
C GLY A 101 -1.35 0.57 -21.86
N SER A 102 -1.05 -0.74 -21.85
CA SER A 102 -1.86 -1.70 -21.07
C SER A 102 -1.74 -1.50 -19.56
N ILE A 103 -0.58 -1.05 -19.07
CA ILE A 103 -0.36 -0.75 -17.65
C ILE A 103 -1.14 0.50 -17.24
N GLN A 104 -1.14 1.53 -18.09
CA GLN A 104 -1.91 2.76 -17.87
C GLN A 104 -3.41 2.46 -17.87
N GLN A 105 -3.90 1.74 -18.88
CA GLN A 105 -5.29 1.28 -18.93
C GLN A 105 -5.67 0.47 -17.68
N GLU A 106 -4.83 -0.47 -17.23
CA GLU A 106 -5.07 -1.25 -16.01
C GLU A 106 -5.17 -0.35 -14.76
N ARG A 107 -4.40 0.74 -14.68
CA ARG A 107 -4.48 1.72 -13.56
C ARG A 107 -5.78 2.52 -13.61
N GLU A 108 -6.24 2.88 -14.80
CA GLU A 108 -7.54 3.56 -14.99
C GLU A 108 -8.69 2.65 -14.59
N GLU A 109 -8.69 1.41 -15.08
CA GLU A 109 -9.68 0.38 -14.73
C GLU A 109 -9.72 0.15 -13.21
N LYS A 110 -8.56 0.08 -12.54
CA LYS A 110 -8.48 0.00 -11.06
C LYS A 110 -9.17 1.16 -10.36
N THR A 111 -8.99 2.37 -10.89
CA THR A 111 -9.60 3.57 -10.31
C THR A 111 -11.10 3.54 -10.52
N GLN A 112 -11.58 3.08 -11.69
CA GLN A 112 -13.00 2.91 -11.96
C GLN A 112 -13.63 1.83 -11.07
N ASP A 113 -12.95 0.72 -10.81
CA ASP A 113 -13.41 -0.32 -9.87
C ASP A 113 -13.68 0.26 -8.48
N GLU A 114 -12.78 1.13 -7.99
CA GLU A 114 -12.93 1.78 -6.69
C GLU A 114 -14.09 2.78 -6.67
N LEU A 115 -14.24 3.58 -7.74
CA LEU A 115 -15.36 4.50 -7.87
C LEU A 115 -16.71 3.78 -7.97
N ALA A 116 -16.73 2.62 -8.63
CA ALA A 116 -17.90 1.74 -8.65
C ALA A 116 -18.21 1.21 -7.24
N ALA A 117 -17.20 0.83 -6.46
CA ALA A 117 -17.39 0.41 -5.06
C ALA A 117 -17.94 1.55 -4.19
N VAL A 118 -17.45 2.79 -4.34
CA VAL A 118 -18.02 3.97 -3.67
C VAL A 118 -19.48 4.19 -4.07
N SER A 119 -19.82 4.00 -5.34
CA SER A 119 -21.19 4.13 -5.84
C SER A 119 -22.13 3.08 -5.25
N GLN A 120 -21.61 1.89 -4.92
CA GLN A 120 -22.35 0.77 -4.36
C GLN A 120 -22.33 0.69 -2.83
N VAL A 121 -21.63 1.59 -2.14
CA VAL A 121 -21.38 1.50 -0.68
C VAL A 121 -22.66 1.34 0.13
N ASN A 122 -23.72 2.11 -0.16
CA ASN A 122 -25.00 2.02 0.56
C ASN A 122 -25.71 0.67 0.34
N LYS A 123 -25.59 0.09 -0.84
CA LYS A 123 -26.12 -1.25 -1.15
C LYS A 123 -25.35 -2.34 -0.39
N VAL A 124 -24.05 -2.16 -0.21
CA VAL A 124 -23.23 -3.07 0.60
C VAL A 124 -23.63 -2.94 2.07
N LEU A 125 -23.63 -1.73 2.62
CA LEU A 125 -24.00 -1.49 4.03
C LEU A 125 -25.41 -2.01 4.36
N SER A 126 -26.39 -1.82 3.47
CA SER A 126 -27.76 -2.30 3.69
C SER A 126 -27.85 -3.83 3.76
N ARG A 127 -27.02 -4.58 3.02
CA ARG A 127 -26.96 -6.06 3.11
C ARG A 127 -26.47 -6.55 4.46
N HIS A 128 -25.75 -5.70 5.19
CA HIS A 128 -25.23 -5.99 6.52
C HIS A 128 -26.02 -5.28 7.63
N ASN A 129 -27.23 -4.78 7.34
CA ASN A 129 -28.07 -4.03 8.28
C ASN A 129 -27.37 -2.80 8.90
N GLN A 130 -26.41 -2.21 8.18
CA GLN A 130 -25.73 -0.99 8.59
C GLN A 130 -26.44 0.23 7.99
N PRO A 131 -26.44 1.38 8.71
CA PRO A 131 -26.95 2.62 8.15
C PRO A 131 -26.14 3.01 6.90
N GLY A 132 -26.83 3.51 5.88
CA GLY A 132 -26.17 4.10 4.72
C GLY A 132 -25.47 5.42 5.06
N ILE A 133 -24.55 5.82 4.21
CA ILE A 133 -23.89 7.13 4.29
C ILE A 133 -24.68 8.20 3.56
N SER A 134 -24.45 9.45 3.97
CA SER A 134 -25.03 10.63 3.32
C SER A 134 -24.49 10.80 1.89
N ALA A 135 -25.24 11.50 1.04
CA ALA A 135 -24.76 11.86 -0.30
C ALA A 135 -23.48 12.71 -0.24
N ALA A 136 -23.37 13.59 0.76
CA ALA A 136 -22.17 14.39 0.99
C ALA A 136 -20.93 13.53 1.31
N ASP A 137 -21.06 12.52 2.17
CA ASP A 137 -19.96 11.61 2.48
C ASP A 137 -19.61 10.69 1.31
N GLN A 138 -20.61 10.31 0.50
CA GLN A 138 -20.36 9.56 -0.73
C GLN A 138 -19.55 10.38 -1.75
N GLU A 139 -19.86 11.66 -1.93
CA GLU A 139 -19.07 12.56 -2.78
C GLU A 139 -17.66 12.79 -2.22
N ARG A 140 -17.52 12.93 -0.89
CA ARG A 140 -16.20 13.00 -0.24
C ARG A 140 -15.37 11.72 -0.48
N LEU A 141 -15.99 10.53 -0.43
CA LEU A 141 -15.30 9.27 -0.73
C LEU A 141 -14.84 9.22 -2.20
N LYS A 142 -15.67 9.67 -3.15
CA LYS A 142 -15.26 9.76 -4.57
C LYS A 142 -14.07 10.70 -4.74
N ALA A 143 -14.16 11.91 -4.15
CA ALA A 143 -13.08 12.89 -4.19
C ALA A 143 -11.78 12.35 -3.58
N LEU A 144 -11.87 11.62 -2.46
CA LEU A 144 -10.73 10.97 -1.82
C LEU A 144 -10.06 9.93 -2.73
N VAL A 145 -10.84 9.06 -3.37
CA VAL A 145 -10.32 8.04 -4.30
C VAL A 145 -9.60 8.71 -5.49
N ILE A 146 -10.24 9.68 -6.13
CA ILE A 146 -9.67 10.41 -7.28
C ILE A 146 -8.37 11.11 -6.88
N ARG A 147 -8.41 11.91 -5.82
CA ARG A 147 -7.26 12.69 -5.32
C ARG A 147 -6.08 11.77 -5.04
N ARG A 148 -6.30 10.68 -4.31
CA ARG A 148 -5.23 9.74 -3.97
C ARG A 148 -4.58 9.14 -5.21
N ARG A 149 -5.39 8.66 -6.18
CA ARG A 149 -4.86 8.03 -7.40
C ARG A 149 -4.11 9.01 -8.28
N GLN A 150 -4.52 10.29 -8.30
CA GLN A 150 -3.77 11.35 -8.96
C GLN A 150 -2.46 11.65 -8.22
N GLN A 151 -2.51 11.80 -6.89
CA GLN A 151 -1.34 12.09 -6.07
C GLN A 151 -0.26 11.01 -6.19
N GLU A 152 -0.64 9.73 -6.19
CA GLU A 152 0.28 8.59 -6.37
C GLU A 152 0.96 8.57 -7.75
N GLN A 153 0.52 9.37 -8.72
CA GLN A 153 1.17 9.51 -10.03
C GLN A 153 2.12 10.71 -10.09
N GLN A 154 1.98 11.68 -9.17
CA GLN A 154 2.75 12.92 -9.18
C GLN A 154 4.19 12.70 -8.75
N LEU A 155 5.15 13.17 -9.55
CA LEU A 155 6.57 13.14 -9.21
C LEU A 155 6.87 13.82 -7.87
N ALA A 156 6.22 14.95 -7.58
CA ALA A 156 6.38 15.67 -6.32
C ALA A 156 6.04 14.81 -5.09
N PHE A 157 5.04 13.94 -5.20
CA PHE A 157 4.69 13.01 -4.12
C PHE A 157 5.81 11.99 -3.88
N HIS A 158 6.34 11.39 -4.95
CA HIS A 158 7.42 10.41 -4.85
C HIS A 158 8.73 11.03 -4.37
N ARG A 159 9.03 12.27 -4.77
CA ARG A 159 10.17 13.06 -4.25
C ARG A 159 10.07 13.26 -2.74
N GLY A 160 8.93 13.77 -2.27
CA GLY A 160 8.70 14.03 -0.85
C GLY A 160 8.74 12.76 -0.01
N LEU A 161 8.12 11.68 -0.49
CA LEU A 161 8.15 10.38 0.17
C LEU A 161 9.59 9.83 0.25
N PHE A 162 10.34 9.91 -0.84
CA PHE A 162 11.72 9.40 -0.88
C PHE A 162 12.63 10.17 0.08
N LYS A 163 12.57 11.52 0.09
CA LYS A 163 13.32 12.35 1.06
C LYS A 163 12.98 11.97 2.51
N ALA A 164 11.69 11.88 2.83
CA ALA A 164 11.25 11.48 4.17
C ALA A 164 11.73 10.08 4.57
N GLN A 165 11.70 9.11 3.65
CA GLN A 165 12.22 7.76 3.91
C GLN A 165 13.72 7.78 4.20
N GLN A 166 14.52 8.55 3.46
CA GLN A 166 15.97 8.64 3.68
C GLN A 166 16.31 9.26 5.03
N GLU A 167 15.59 10.31 5.43
CA GLU A 167 15.77 10.98 6.73
C GLU A 167 15.54 10.01 7.91
N PHE A 168 14.57 9.10 7.79
CA PHE A 168 14.19 8.17 8.85
C PHE A 168 14.85 6.79 8.77
N SER A 169 15.55 6.46 7.68
CA SER A 169 16.25 5.18 7.49
C SER A 169 17.77 5.31 7.40
N GLY A 170 18.31 6.51 7.67
CA GLY A 170 19.74 6.78 7.64
C GLY A 170 20.55 6.16 8.79
N ASP A 171 21.85 6.40 8.76
CA ASP A 171 22.81 5.92 9.77
C ASP A 171 22.39 6.40 11.17
N GLY A 172 22.10 5.43 12.06
CA GLY A 172 21.63 5.69 13.43
C GLY A 172 20.12 5.52 13.64
N SER A 173 19.34 5.21 12.60
CA SER A 173 17.94 4.83 12.76
C SER A 173 17.79 3.43 13.36
N ASN A 174 16.80 3.26 14.24
CA ASN A 174 16.37 1.95 14.74
C ASN A 174 15.51 1.18 13.73
N TYR A 175 15.16 1.82 12.60
CA TYR A 175 14.27 1.27 11.58
C TYR A 175 15.02 0.94 10.30
N SER A 176 14.77 -0.26 9.76
CA SER A 176 15.17 -0.60 8.40
C SER A 176 14.40 0.24 7.37
N ALA A 177 15.01 0.50 6.22
CA ALA A 177 14.37 1.24 5.12
C ALA A 177 13.04 0.61 4.66
N GLU A 178 12.92 -0.72 4.79
CA GLU A 178 11.74 -1.50 4.42
C GLU A 178 10.51 -1.13 5.25
N ASN A 179 10.70 -0.75 6.51
CA ASN A 179 9.62 -0.38 7.43
C ASN A 179 8.81 0.82 6.94
N PHE A 180 9.39 1.65 6.07
CA PHE A 180 8.77 2.85 5.50
C PHE A 180 8.18 2.61 4.11
N SER A 181 8.06 1.36 3.67
CA SER A 181 7.52 1.02 2.34
C SER A 181 6.09 1.56 2.17
N TYR A 182 5.87 2.32 1.10
CA TYR A 182 4.54 2.83 0.78
C TYR A 182 3.73 1.80 -0.02
N GLY A 183 2.57 1.46 0.52
CA GLY A 183 1.58 0.60 -0.09
C GLY A 183 0.19 1.20 0.07
N SER A 184 -0.74 0.75 -0.77
CA SER A 184 -2.04 1.36 -0.88
C SER A 184 -3.13 0.27 -0.96
N THR A 185 -4.12 0.35 -0.09
CA THR A 185 -5.29 -0.57 -0.09
C THR A 185 -6.49 0.11 -0.77
N PRO A 186 -7.07 -0.50 -1.82
CA PRO A 186 -8.24 0.04 -2.51
C PRO A 186 -9.47 0.15 -1.60
N PHE A 187 -10.37 1.09 -1.90
CA PHE A 187 -11.62 1.26 -1.15
C PHE A 187 -12.46 -0.02 -1.14
N SER A 188 -12.54 -0.75 -2.26
CA SER A 188 -13.29 -2.01 -2.35
C SER A 188 -12.75 -3.09 -1.40
N THR A 189 -11.44 -3.23 -1.32
CA THR A 189 -10.78 -4.16 -0.39
C THR A 189 -11.02 -3.75 1.06
N TRP A 190 -10.86 -2.45 1.35
CA TRP A 190 -11.15 -1.91 2.68
C TRP A 190 -12.61 -2.15 3.08
N LEU A 191 -13.56 -1.87 2.18
CA LEU A 191 -14.98 -2.07 2.43
C LEU A 191 -15.28 -3.54 2.72
N ASN A 192 -14.75 -4.47 1.93
CA ASN A 192 -14.90 -5.91 2.17
C ASN A 192 -14.37 -6.31 3.55
N LEU A 193 -13.20 -5.83 3.96
CA LEU A 193 -12.63 -6.10 5.29
C LEU A 193 -13.54 -5.55 6.41
N PHE A 194 -14.02 -4.32 6.26
CA PHE A 194 -14.79 -3.65 7.30
C PHE A 194 -16.27 -4.05 7.35
N THR A 195 -16.77 -4.77 6.34
CA THR A 195 -18.11 -5.36 6.33
C THR A 195 -18.15 -6.80 6.84
N GLN A 196 -17.00 -7.35 7.29
CA GLN A 196 -16.99 -8.64 7.96
C GLN A 196 -17.76 -8.57 9.28
N LYS A 197 -18.46 -9.66 9.60
CA LYS A 197 -19.36 -9.70 10.76
C LYS A 197 -18.63 -9.33 12.06
N SER A 198 -17.44 -9.88 12.30
CA SER A 198 -16.63 -9.57 13.49
C SER A 198 -16.33 -8.08 13.64
N VAL A 199 -16.00 -7.40 12.53
CA VAL A 199 -15.73 -5.97 12.51
C VAL A 199 -16.99 -5.16 12.75
N LEU A 200 -18.09 -5.48 12.05
CA LEU A 200 -19.37 -4.80 12.25
C LEU A 200 -19.94 -4.98 13.66
N ASP A 201 -19.77 -6.18 14.23
CA ASP A 201 -20.14 -6.46 15.62
C ASP A 201 -19.33 -5.56 16.57
N ALA A 202 -18.01 -5.41 16.35
CA ALA A 202 -17.18 -4.50 17.15
C ALA A 202 -17.60 -3.03 16.99
N VAL A 203 -17.86 -2.57 15.77
CA VAL A 203 -18.37 -1.22 15.47
C VAL A 203 -19.70 -0.96 16.19
N SER A 204 -20.56 -1.97 16.31
CA SER A 204 -21.90 -1.84 16.90
C SER A 204 -21.89 -1.87 18.44
N ARG A 205 -20.84 -2.36 19.10
CA ARG A 205 -20.79 -2.55 20.57
C ARG A 205 -20.80 -1.24 21.36
N SER A 206 -20.34 -0.12 20.79
CA SER A 206 -20.33 1.17 21.50
C SER A 206 -20.38 2.36 20.54
N ARG A 207 -21.01 3.45 20.95
CA ARG A 207 -21.01 4.71 20.19
C ARG A 207 -19.66 5.46 20.24
N LYS A 208 -18.70 4.99 21.04
CA LYS A 208 -17.38 5.62 21.24
C LYS A 208 -16.23 4.83 20.60
N GLN A 209 -16.53 3.85 19.75
CA GLN A 209 -15.52 3.02 19.10
C GLN A 209 -14.51 3.88 18.35
N THR A 210 -13.23 3.62 18.62
CA THR A 210 -12.11 4.31 17.98
C THR A 210 -11.37 3.31 17.11
N LEU A 211 -11.20 3.66 15.83
CA LEU A 211 -10.26 3.00 14.93
C LEU A 211 -8.90 3.70 15.05
N THR A 212 -7.84 2.94 15.30
CA THR A 212 -6.46 3.42 15.16
C THR A 212 -5.81 2.72 13.98
N VAL A 213 -5.05 3.45 13.17
CA VAL A 213 -4.26 2.90 12.07
C VAL A 213 -2.79 3.20 12.31
N PHE A 214 -1.99 2.17 12.51
CA PHE A 214 -0.54 2.27 12.61
C PHE A 214 0.09 2.15 11.23
N GLY A 215 0.93 3.13 10.87
CA GLY A 215 1.43 3.31 9.49
C GLY A 215 0.34 3.87 8.59
N SER A 216 -0.35 4.92 9.05
CA SER A 216 -1.52 5.47 8.36
C SER A 216 -1.21 6.09 7.00
N SER A 217 0.08 6.34 6.69
CA SER A 217 0.55 6.82 5.40
C SER A 217 -0.17 8.10 4.99
N SER A 218 -0.66 8.21 3.74
CA SER A 218 -1.46 9.36 3.29
C SER A 218 -2.89 9.40 3.86
N GLY A 219 -3.20 8.55 4.84
CA GLY A 219 -4.42 8.60 5.66
C GLY A 219 -5.67 7.95 5.08
N SER A 220 -5.60 7.27 3.94
CA SER A 220 -6.82 6.80 3.24
C SER A 220 -7.68 5.84 4.08
N LEU A 221 -7.04 4.94 4.84
CA LEU A 221 -7.76 3.94 5.65
C LEU A 221 -8.54 4.59 6.81
N VAL A 222 -7.95 5.63 7.41
CA VAL A 222 -8.56 6.42 8.49
C VAL A 222 -9.75 7.21 7.95
N LEU A 223 -9.57 7.85 6.78
CA LEU A 223 -10.62 8.63 6.13
C LEU A 223 -11.79 7.76 5.64
N PHE A 224 -11.51 6.56 5.10
CA PHE A 224 -12.55 5.61 4.71
C PHE A 224 -13.42 5.20 5.90
N ALA A 225 -12.82 4.92 7.05
CA ALA A 225 -13.56 4.56 8.26
C ALA A 225 -14.44 5.71 8.78
N ALA A 226 -13.88 6.92 8.85
CA ALA A 226 -14.62 8.10 9.26
C ALA A 226 -15.81 8.39 8.32
N LEU A 227 -15.61 8.32 7.00
CA LEU A 227 -16.66 8.63 6.02
C LEU A 227 -17.69 7.50 5.87
N THR A 228 -17.27 6.23 5.95
CA THR A 228 -18.15 5.09 5.65
C THR A 228 -18.91 4.58 6.87
N LEU A 229 -18.23 4.49 8.01
CA LEU A 229 -18.79 3.90 9.23
C LEU A 229 -19.01 4.93 10.34
N GLY A 230 -18.64 6.19 10.12
CA GLY A 230 -18.78 7.25 11.12
C GLY A 230 -17.88 7.08 12.35
N LEU A 231 -16.86 6.22 12.27
CA LEU A 231 -15.95 5.93 13.38
C LEU A 231 -15.08 7.14 13.70
N ARG A 232 -14.83 7.36 15.00
CA ARG A 232 -13.69 8.19 15.43
C ARG A 232 -12.43 7.47 15.00
N SER A 233 -11.61 8.12 14.19
CA SER A 233 -10.49 7.46 13.51
C SER A 233 -9.20 8.24 13.71
N VAL A 234 -8.16 7.55 14.15
CA VAL A 234 -6.83 8.11 14.42
C VAL A 234 -5.81 7.44 13.52
N GLY A 235 -5.10 8.22 12.70
CA GLY A 235 -3.95 7.74 11.96
C GLY A 235 -2.65 8.08 12.68
N VAL A 236 -1.78 7.10 12.89
CA VAL A 236 -0.42 7.32 13.38
C VAL A 236 0.54 7.12 12.22
N GLU A 237 1.37 8.12 11.96
CA GLU A 237 2.37 8.11 10.90
C GLU A 237 3.64 8.77 11.40
N ILE A 238 4.78 8.12 11.19
CA ILE A 238 6.07 8.61 11.67
C ILE A 238 6.70 9.60 10.69
N LEU A 239 6.41 9.48 9.39
CA LEU A 239 6.94 10.35 8.34
C LEU A 239 6.13 11.66 8.27
N PRO A 240 6.71 12.83 8.62
CA PRO A 240 6.00 14.10 8.63
C PRO A 240 5.37 14.45 7.28
N PHE A 241 6.07 14.13 6.17
CA PHE A 241 5.55 14.34 4.82
C PHE A 241 4.20 13.64 4.58
N LEU A 242 4.06 12.37 4.97
CA LEU A 242 2.83 11.61 4.77
C LEU A 242 1.73 12.06 5.73
N HIS A 243 2.10 12.39 6.97
CA HIS A 243 1.20 13.02 7.94
C HIS A 243 0.58 14.31 7.38
N ASP A 244 1.40 15.22 6.84
CA ASP A 244 0.93 16.51 6.33
C ASP A 244 0.02 16.35 5.11
N VAL A 245 0.32 15.38 4.25
CA VAL A 245 -0.53 14.97 3.15
C VAL A 245 -1.91 14.48 3.65
N ALA A 246 -1.92 13.66 4.70
CA ALA A 246 -3.14 13.13 5.30
C ALA A 246 -3.98 14.24 5.94
N GLU A 247 -3.34 15.13 6.71
CA GLU A 247 -4.03 16.26 7.35
C GLU A 247 -4.59 17.27 6.34
N ARG A 248 -3.81 17.60 5.31
CA ARG A 248 -4.30 18.45 4.22
C ARG A 248 -5.53 17.83 3.55
N THR A 249 -5.48 16.53 3.27
CA THR A 249 -6.61 15.81 2.67
C THR A 249 -7.84 15.83 3.57
N ARG A 250 -7.68 15.64 4.89
CA ARG A 250 -8.78 15.75 5.85
C ARG A 250 -9.41 17.14 5.85
N GLN A 251 -8.59 18.18 5.85
CA GLN A 251 -9.04 19.58 5.86
C GLN A 251 -9.82 19.92 4.60
N GLU A 252 -9.33 19.54 3.43
CA GLU A 252 -10.00 19.78 2.15
C GLU A 252 -11.34 19.04 2.03
N LEU A 253 -11.43 17.82 2.58
CA LEU A 253 -12.68 17.07 2.68
C LEU A 253 -13.61 17.59 3.79
N GLN A 254 -13.16 18.56 4.58
CA GLN A 254 -13.89 19.19 5.69
C GLN A 254 -14.35 18.18 6.74
N ILE A 255 -13.50 17.19 7.04
CA ILE A 255 -13.79 16.19 8.07
C ILE A 255 -13.34 16.74 9.43
N PRO A 256 -14.23 16.85 10.45
CA PRO A 256 -13.87 17.38 11.76
C PRO A 256 -12.75 16.60 12.46
N LYS A 257 -11.90 17.29 13.24
CA LYS A 257 -10.76 16.68 13.96
C LYS A 257 -11.17 15.65 15.01
N ASP A 258 -12.32 15.82 15.64
CA ASP A 258 -12.90 14.90 16.61
C ASP A 258 -13.42 13.61 15.96
N LYS A 259 -13.71 13.64 14.66
CA LYS A 259 -14.12 12.48 13.86
C LYS A 259 -12.92 11.77 13.23
N CYS A 260 -11.93 12.53 12.77
CA CYS A 260 -10.73 12.01 12.12
C CYS A 260 -9.53 12.89 12.50
N CYS A 261 -8.45 12.31 12.98
CA CYS A 261 -7.20 13.05 13.20
C CYS A 261 -5.98 12.20 12.85
N PHE A 262 -4.88 12.90 12.55
CA PHE A 262 -3.59 12.28 12.34
C PHE A 262 -2.61 12.74 13.41
N VAL A 263 -1.74 11.81 13.82
CA VAL A 263 -0.70 12.01 14.81
C VAL A 263 0.62 11.70 14.14
N CYS A 264 1.48 12.72 14.03
CA CYS A 264 2.86 12.57 13.59
C CYS A 264 3.70 12.03 14.74
N ALA A 265 3.80 10.71 14.87
CA ALA A 265 4.50 10.06 15.97
C ALA A 265 4.98 8.66 15.61
N ASP A 266 5.95 8.18 16.37
CA ASP A 266 6.29 6.76 16.40
C ASP A 266 5.13 5.99 17.06
N MET A 267 4.58 5.02 16.35
CA MET A 267 3.50 4.16 16.84
C MET A 267 3.82 3.40 18.12
N LEU A 268 5.11 3.10 18.38
CA LEU A 268 5.57 2.47 19.62
C LEU A 268 5.42 3.38 20.85
N THR A 269 5.16 4.67 20.65
CA THR A 269 5.00 5.66 21.72
C THR A 269 3.56 6.11 21.94
N VAL A 270 2.63 5.68 21.07
CA VAL A 270 1.22 6.08 21.13
C VAL A 270 0.43 5.09 21.98
N SER A 271 -0.35 5.61 22.93
CA SER A 271 -1.21 4.78 23.78
C SER A 271 -2.37 4.15 23.01
N LEU A 272 -2.66 2.87 23.31
CA LEU A 272 -3.76 2.10 22.72
C LEU A 272 -4.99 1.96 23.62
N GLN A 273 -5.05 2.67 24.76
CA GLN A 273 -6.11 2.48 25.76
C GLN A 273 -7.53 2.75 25.23
N GLU A 274 -7.70 3.71 24.31
CA GLU A 274 -9.00 4.02 23.71
C GLU A 274 -9.27 3.24 22.41
N THR A 275 -8.29 2.48 21.92
CA THR A 275 -8.38 1.77 20.64
C THR A 275 -9.25 0.54 20.78
N SER A 276 -10.30 0.47 19.97
CA SER A 276 -11.21 -0.68 19.95
C SER A 276 -11.03 -1.55 18.70
N ILE A 277 -10.62 -0.91 17.59
CA ILE A 277 -10.18 -1.57 16.37
C ILE A 277 -8.82 -0.97 16.03
N LEU A 278 -7.80 -1.81 15.92
CA LEU A 278 -6.47 -1.44 15.45
C LEU A 278 -6.26 -2.03 14.05
N LEU A 279 -5.79 -1.23 13.10
CA LEU A 279 -5.34 -1.72 11.80
C LEU A 279 -3.84 -1.49 11.67
N LEU A 280 -3.09 -2.58 11.48
CA LEU A 280 -1.65 -2.57 11.27
C LEU A 280 -1.37 -2.62 9.78
N THR A 281 -0.57 -1.68 9.24
CA THR A 281 -0.08 -1.75 7.86
C THR A 281 1.25 -2.49 7.79
N SER A 282 1.32 -3.68 8.41
CA SER A 282 2.58 -4.31 8.81
C SER A 282 3.35 -5.05 7.71
N GLN A 283 2.83 -5.08 6.48
CA GLN A 283 3.28 -5.98 5.41
C GLN A 283 4.81 -5.98 5.22
N CYS A 284 5.44 -4.82 5.27
CA CYS A 284 6.87 -4.64 5.06
C CYS A 284 7.66 -4.38 6.35
N TRP A 285 7.03 -4.44 7.53
CA TRP A 285 7.75 -4.29 8.78
C TRP A 285 8.68 -5.47 9.02
N ASP A 286 9.92 -5.20 9.40
CA ASP A 286 10.86 -6.25 9.78
C ASP A 286 10.44 -6.97 11.07
N ALA A 287 11.11 -8.07 11.36
CA ALA A 287 10.77 -8.90 12.51
C ALA A 287 10.99 -8.18 13.85
N GLY A 288 11.98 -7.29 13.93
CA GLY A 288 12.32 -6.57 15.16
C GLY A 288 11.24 -5.55 15.52
N LEU A 289 10.82 -4.74 14.54
CA LEU A 289 9.72 -3.81 14.71
C LEU A 289 8.41 -4.54 15.03
N TYR A 290 8.09 -5.60 14.29
CA TYR A 290 6.85 -6.34 14.53
C TYR A 290 6.80 -6.95 15.93
N GLN A 291 7.93 -7.44 16.45
CA GLN A 291 8.01 -7.96 17.82
C GLN A 291 7.74 -6.87 18.87
N GLN A 292 8.28 -5.66 18.68
CA GLN A 292 8.04 -4.53 19.58
C GLN A 292 6.57 -4.11 19.57
N ILE A 293 5.95 -4.07 18.37
CA ILE A 293 4.51 -3.83 18.24
C ILE A 293 3.73 -4.90 18.98
N GLN A 294 4.00 -6.18 18.75
CA GLN A 294 3.31 -7.27 19.43
C GLN A 294 3.37 -7.10 20.96
N GLN A 295 4.54 -6.79 21.53
CA GLN A 295 4.69 -6.54 22.97
C GLN A 295 3.83 -5.37 23.46
N GLN A 296 3.78 -4.27 22.72
CA GLN A 296 2.91 -3.13 23.02
C GLN A 296 1.43 -3.55 22.98
N LEU A 297 1.00 -4.31 21.97
CA LEU A 297 -0.39 -4.77 21.87
C LEU A 297 -0.78 -5.71 23.00
N GLU A 298 0.12 -6.61 23.42
CA GLU A 298 -0.11 -7.54 24.52
C GLU A 298 -0.31 -6.82 25.86
N GLY A 299 0.48 -5.75 26.08
CA GLY A 299 0.48 -4.97 27.32
C GLY A 299 -0.59 -3.88 27.41
N GLU A 300 -0.95 -3.22 26.30
CA GLU A 300 -1.82 -2.03 26.33
C GLU A 300 -3.20 -2.22 25.72
N LEU A 301 -3.32 -3.07 24.69
CA LEU A 301 -4.58 -3.22 23.96
C LEU A 301 -5.60 -3.97 24.83
N GLN A 302 -6.79 -3.40 24.94
CA GLN A 302 -7.85 -3.93 25.79
C GLN A 302 -8.38 -5.28 25.28
N SER A 303 -8.70 -6.19 26.21
CA SER A 303 -9.37 -7.45 25.86
C SER A 303 -10.69 -7.18 25.13
N GLY A 304 -10.96 -7.97 24.09
CA GLY A 304 -12.09 -7.80 23.18
C GLY A 304 -11.88 -6.82 22.03
N ALA A 305 -10.78 -6.05 22.01
CA ALA A 305 -10.41 -5.20 20.88
C ALA A 305 -10.01 -6.05 19.66
N LEU A 306 -10.24 -5.52 18.47
CA LEU A 306 -9.86 -6.18 17.22
C LEU A 306 -8.54 -5.66 16.68
N VAL A 307 -7.75 -6.56 16.09
CA VAL A 307 -6.56 -6.21 15.30
C VAL A 307 -6.72 -6.71 13.88
N LEU A 308 -6.65 -5.80 12.91
CA LEU A 308 -6.68 -6.07 11.49
C LEU A 308 -5.26 -5.97 10.93
N ASP A 309 -4.77 -6.98 10.23
CA ASP A 309 -3.39 -7.03 9.78
C ASP A 309 -3.23 -7.67 8.39
N TYR A 310 -2.13 -7.35 7.70
CA TYR A 310 -1.70 -7.99 6.45
C TYR A 310 -0.86 -9.25 6.71
N LYS A 311 -0.45 -9.49 7.97
CA LYS A 311 0.32 -10.66 8.41
C LYS A 311 -0.48 -11.53 9.36
N ALA A 312 -0.20 -12.83 9.32
CA ALA A 312 -0.75 -13.80 10.26
C ALA A 312 0.02 -13.87 11.59
N ALA A 313 1.05 -13.02 11.80
CA ALA A 313 2.07 -13.26 12.82
C ALA A 313 1.55 -13.22 14.27
N LEU A 314 0.49 -12.45 14.56
CA LEU A 314 -0.16 -12.46 15.87
C LEU A 314 -0.76 -13.82 16.27
N GLN A 315 -0.99 -14.74 15.33
CA GLN A 315 -1.48 -16.09 15.65
C GLN A 315 -0.53 -16.89 16.56
N ASN A 316 0.75 -16.47 16.64
CA ASN A 316 1.76 -17.11 17.48
C ASN A 316 1.73 -16.62 18.93
N SER A 317 0.97 -15.57 19.22
CA SER A 317 0.81 -15.02 20.58
C SER A 317 -0.39 -15.65 21.27
N PRO A 318 -0.28 -16.05 22.55
CA PRO A 318 -1.43 -16.57 23.32
C PRO A 318 -2.47 -15.49 23.65
N HIS A 319 -2.13 -14.20 23.44
CA HIS A 319 -2.97 -13.05 23.74
C HIS A 319 -3.93 -12.68 22.60
N PHE A 320 -3.81 -13.34 21.45
CA PHE A 320 -4.62 -13.06 20.27
C PHE A 320 -5.22 -14.34 19.71
N GLN A 321 -6.50 -14.27 19.37
CA GLN A 321 -7.19 -15.33 18.66
C GLN A 321 -7.48 -14.87 17.23
N LEU A 322 -7.08 -15.66 16.23
CA LEU A 322 -7.50 -15.45 14.85
C LEU A 322 -9.00 -15.72 14.72
N LEU A 323 -9.77 -14.71 14.34
CA LEU A 323 -11.19 -14.82 14.06
C LEU A 323 -11.46 -15.19 12.61
N GLN A 324 -10.71 -14.57 11.68
CA GLN A 324 -10.97 -14.74 10.26
C GLN A 324 -9.73 -14.40 9.42
N GLU A 325 -9.50 -15.19 8.36
CA GLU A 325 -8.63 -14.84 7.24
C GLU A 325 -9.49 -14.49 6.02
N LEU A 326 -9.13 -13.41 5.33
CA LEU A 326 -9.71 -13.01 4.05
C LEU A 326 -8.63 -13.18 2.98
N PRO A 327 -8.62 -14.31 2.25
CA PRO A 327 -7.65 -14.51 1.18
C PRO A 327 -8.02 -13.70 -0.07
N ASN A 328 -7.08 -13.62 -1.02
CA ASN A 328 -7.31 -13.08 -2.37
C ASN A 328 -7.80 -11.62 -2.41
N GLN A 329 -7.35 -10.81 -1.46
CA GLN A 329 -7.65 -9.39 -1.41
C GLN A 329 -6.68 -8.60 -2.29
N ARG A 330 -7.19 -7.61 -3.02
CA ARG A 330 -6.37 -6.79 -3.90
C ARG A 330 -5.75 -5.63 -3.11
N VAL A 331 -4.45 -5.43 -3.27
CA VAL A 331 -3.68 -4.28 -2.77
C VAL A 331 -2.76 -3.76 -3.88
N SER A 332 -2.08 -2.62 -3.69
CA SER A 332 -1.27 -2.03 -4.77
C SER A 332 -0.07 -2.89 -5.20
N TRP A 333 0.46 -3.73 -4.32
CA TRP A 333 1.63 -4.57 -4.58
C TRP A 333 1.29 -6.04 -4.91
N ASN A 334 0.08 -6.50 -4.60
CA ASN A 334 -0.35 -7.89 -4.77
C ASN A 334 -1.84 -7.97 -5.07
N SER A 335 -2.24 -8.76 -6.07
CA SER A 335 -3.66 -8.99 -6.40
C SER A 335 -4.33 -10.04 -5.52
N ALA A 336 -3.56 -10.84 -4.78
CA ALA A 336 -4.03 -11.93 -3.93
C ALA A 336 -3.35 -11.90 -2.55
N GLN A 337 -3.58 -10.82 -1.80
CA GLN A 337 -3.12 -10.63 -0.42
C GLN A 337 -4.10 -11.27 0.55
N SER A 338 -3.61 -11.93 1.61
CA SER A 338 -4.45 -12.31 2.75
C SER A 338 -4.49 -11.16 3.76
N LEU A 339 -5.67 -10.90 4.32
CA LEU A 339 -5.89 -10.00 5.45
C LEU A 339 -6.44 -10.81 6.63
N PHE A 340 -6.02 -10.47 7.84
CA PHE A 340 -6.30 -11.24 9.04
C PHE A 340 -7.03 -10.38 10.07
N ILE A 341 -8.01 -10.98 10.74
CA ILE A 341 -8.79 -10.36 11.81
C ILE A 341 -8.53 -11.15 13.09
N PHE A 342 -7.94 -10.49 14.07
CA PHE A 342 -7.68 -11.03 15.40
C PHE A 342 -8.55 -10.34 16.44
N ILE A 343 -8.78 -11.03 17.55
CA ILE A 343 -9.32 -10.44 18.78
C ILE A 343 -8.31 -10.59 19.91
N ARG A 344 -8.14 -9.55 20.72
CA ARG A 344 -7.36 -9.60 21.96
C ARG A 344 -8.15 -10.42 22.99
N THR A 345 -7.56 -11.48 23.53
CA THR A 345 -8.18 -12.37 24.53
C THR A 345 -8.12 -11.84 25.95
#